data_AF-A0A059CF97-F1
#
_entry.id   AF-A0A059CF97-F1
#
_cell.length_a   1.000
_cell.length_b   1.000
_cell.length_c   1.000
_cell.angle_alpha   90.00
_cell.angle_beta   90.00
_cell.angle_gamma   90.00
#
_symmetry.space_group_name_H-M   'P 1'
#
loop_
_entity.id
_entity.type
_entity.pdbx_description
1 polymer ?
#
loop_
_entity_poly.entity_id
_entity_poly.type
_entity_poly.pdbx_seq_one_letter_code
_entity_poly.pdbx_strand_id
1 'polypeptide(L)'
;MHGFGIYSFANGHHYEGAWHEGRRQGLGMYTFRNGETQSGHWQKGILDIPSTQSTMYPDSPVAVNHSKVLNAVQEARRAADRAYDVAKVDERVNRAVAAANRAANAARVAAVKAVQKQIYPRSSNDNIPLPIV
;
A
#
# COMPACT_ATOMS: atom_id res chain seq x y z
N MET A 1 13.93 -7.86 -4.89
CA MET A 1 13.07 -6.69 -5.21
C MET A 1 12.40 -6.92 -6.56
N HIS A 2 11.11 -6.63 -6.67
CA HIS A 2 10.33 -6.73 -7.91
C HIS A 2 9.42 -5.52 -8.04
N GLY A 3 9.08 -5.14 -9.28
CA GLY A 3 8.22 -3.99 -9.55
C GLY A 3 9.01 -2.68 -9.64
N PHE A 4 8.36 -1.53 -9.44
CA PHE A 4 9.03 -0.25 -9.45
C PHE A 4 9.74 0.03 -8.12
N GLY A 5 10.92 0.65 -8.18
CA GLY A 5 11.68 1.00 -6.98
C GLY A 5 12.73 2.07 -7.22
N ILE A 6 13.02 2.79 -6.14
CA ILE A 6 14.01 3.85 -6.04
C ILE A 6 15.14 3.32 -5.14
N TYR A 7 16.37 3.33 -5.65
CA TYR A 7 17.55 2.86 -4.92
C TYR A 7 18.66 3.90 -4.94
N SER A 8 18.97 4.43 -3.75
CA SER A 8 20.10 5.32 -3.52
C SER A 8 21.34 4.51 -3.15
N PHE A 9 22.39 4.64 -3.94
CA PHE A 9 23.66 3.98 -3.70
C PHE A 9 24.51 4.77 -2.69
N ALA A 10 25.36 4.07 -1.92
CA ALA A 10 26.25 4.70 -0.94
C ALA A 10 27.26 5.69 -1.56
N ASN A 11 27.56 5.53 -2.86
CA ASN A 11 28.42 6.45 -3.62
C ASN A 11 27.70 7.72 -4.10
N GLY A 12 26.42 7.90 -3.75
CA GLY A 12 25.60 9.05 -4.16
C GLY A 12 24.98 8.92 -5.55
N HIS A 13 25.08 7.75 -6.19
CA HIS A 13 24.28 7.44 -7.37
C HIS A 13 22.85 7.08 -6.97
N HIS A 14 21.95 7.13 -7.93
CA HIS A 14 20.54 6.84 -7.71
C HIS A 14 19.98 6.13 -8.94
N TYR A 15 19.24 5.05 -8.75
CA TYR A 15 18.43 4.43 -9.79
C TYR A 15 16.95 4.49 -9.44
N GLU A 16 16.13 4.85 -10.42
CA GLU A 16 14.69 4.87 -10.35
C GLU A 16 14.10 4.14 -11.56
N GLY A 17 13.36 3.06 -11.35
CA GLY A 17 12.82 2.28 -12.45
C GLY A 17 12.31 0.92 -12.03
N ALA A 18 12.07 0.06 -13.02
CA ALA A 18 11.60 -1.28 -12.78
C ALA A 18 12.72 -2.24 -12.35
N TRP A 19 12.33 -3.21 -11.52
CA TRP A 19 13.15 -4.23 -10.89
C TRP A 19 12.54 -5.61 -11.08
N HIS A 20 13.40 -6.60 -11.25
CA HIS A 20 13.04 -8.00 -11.30
C HIS A 20 14.15 -8.82 -10.61
N GLU A 21 13.78 -9.62 -9.61
CA GLU A 21 14.72 -10.46 -8.85
C GLU A 21 15.91 -9.68 -8.26
N GLY A 22 15.68 -8.43 -7.83
CA GLY A 22 16.73 -7.57 -7.28
C GLY A 22 17.66 -6.95 -8.34
N ARG A 23 17.36 -7.11 -9.62
CA ARG A 23 18.12 -6.49 -10.73
C ARG A 23 17.27 -5.45 -11.44
N ARG A 24 17.93 -4.42 -11.98
CA ARG A 24 17.30 -3.41 -12.85
C ARG A 24 16.79 -4.08 -14.12
N GLN A 25 15.51 -3.89 -14.44
CA GLN A 25 14.82 -4.56 -15.54
C GLN A 25 13.74 -3.64 -16.11
N GLY A 26 13.61 -3.53 -17.43
CA GLY A 26 12.60 -2.67 -18.06
C GLY A 26 13.01 -1.20 -18.11
N LEU A 27 12.04 -0.29 -18.18
CA LEU A 27 12.33 1.15 -18.25
C LEU A 27 12.84 1.69 -16.91
N GLY A 28 13.90 2.49 -16.96
CA GLY A 28 14.46 3.11 -15.77
C GLY A 28 15.47 4.21 -16.08
N MET A 29 15.76 5.02 -15.06
CA MET A 29 16.68 6.14 -15.08
C MET A 29 17.72 5.98 -13.98
N TYR A 30 18.98 6.18 -14.33
CA TYR A 30 20.12 6.15 -13.44
C TYR A 30 20.75 7.53 -13.40
N THR A 31 20.82 8.13 -12.22
CA THR A 31 21.42 9.43 -11.97
C THR A 31 22.74 9.25 -11.25
N PHE A 32 23.81 9.73 -11.85
CA PHE A 32 25.13 9.77 -11.24
C PHE A 32 25.21 10.90 -10.22
N ARG A 33 26.22 10.81 -9.34
CA ARG A 33 26.44 11.82 -8.29
C ARG A 33 26.75 13.21 -8.87
N ASN A 34 27.33 13.25 -10.07
CA ASN A 34 27.62 14.48 -10.82
C ASN A 34 26.34 15.11 -11.45
N GLY A 35 25.18 14.48 -11.32
CA GLY A 35 23.92 14.93 -11.91
C GLY A 35 23.66 14.43 -13.34
N GLU A 36 24.63 13.74 -13.96
CA GLU A 36 24.44 13.11 -15.25
C GLU A 36 23.39 11.99 -15.15
N THR A 37 22.56 11.84 -16.17
CA THR A 37 21.50 10.82 -16.17
C THR A 37 21.59 9.92 -17.39
N GLN A 38 21.42 8.62 -17.15
CA GLN A 38 21.26 7.59 -18.18
C GLN A 38 19.89 6.97 -18.02
N SER A 39 19.05 7.11 -19.05
CA SER A 39 17.71 6.54 -19.08
C SER A 39 17.61 5.56 -20.24
N GLY A 40 16.70 4.59 -20.16
CA GLY A 40 16.52 3.61 -21.21
C GLY A 40 15.89 2.31 -20.73
N HIS A 41 16.05 1.25 -21.53
CA HIS A 41 15.64 -0.10 -21.19
C HIS A 41 16.80 -0.87 -20.57
N TRP A 42 16.55 -1.48 -19.41
CA TRP A 42 17.49 -2.24 -18.62
C TRP A 42 17.17 -3.73 -18.72
N GLN A 43 18.18 -4.57 -18.82
CA GLN A 43 18.03 -6.02 -18.80
C GLN A 43 19.09 -6.66 -17.91
N LYS A 44 18.66 -7.46 -16.94
CA LYS A 44 19.55 -8.17 -15.99
C LYS A 44 20.55 -7.26 -15.28
N GLY A 45 20.19 -5.99 -15.06
CA GLY A 45 21.04 -5.00 -14.39
C GLY A 45 21.90 -4.15 -15.32
N ILE A 46 21.86 -4.35 -16.64
CA ILE A 46 22.67 -3.61 -17.63
C ILE A 46 21.74 -2.73 -18.47
N LEU A 47 22.19 -1.52 -18.82
CA LEU A 47 21.47 -0.66 -19.77
C LEU A 47 21.63 -1.25 -21.17
N ASP A 48 20.55 -1.81 -21.69
CA ASP A 48 20.50 -2.50 -22.97
C ASP A 48 20.26 -1.50 -24.12
N ILE A 49 19.24 -0.66 -23.96
CA ILE A 49 18.88 0.36 -24.96
C ILE A 49 18.85 1.73 -24.28
N PRO A 50 19.83 2.62 -24.54
CA PRO A 50 19.79 3.98 -24.03
C PRO A 50 18.63 4.75 -24.68
N SER A 51 17.99 5.61 -23.90
CA SER A 51 16.92 6.45 -24.41
C SER A 51 17.50 7.58 -25.25
N THR A 52 16.90 7.83 -26.40
CA THR A 52 17.28 8.94 -27.26
C THR A 52 16.27 10.08 -27.10
N GLN A 53 16.77 11.32 -27.13
CA GLN A 53 15.92 12.51 -27.24
C GLN A 53 15.55 12.80 -28.72
N SER A 54 16.21 12.11 -29.65
CA SER A 54 16.13 12.41 -31.08
C SER A 54 14.94 11.70 -31.73
N THR A 55 13.96 12.51 -32.15
CA THR A 55 12.84 12.13 -33.02
C THR A 55 13.27 11.82 -34.46
N MET A 56 14.58 11.70 -34.73
CA MET A 56 15.15 11.56 -36.07
C MET A 56 14.80 10.22 -36.73
N TYR A 57 14.42 9.20 -35.94
CA TYR A 57 13.87 7.92 -36.43
C TYR A 57 12.69 7.48 -35.55
N PRO A 58 11.49 8.06 -35.76
CA PRO A 58 10.31 7.79 -34.95
C PRO A 58 9.80 6.35 -35.08
N ASP A 59 10.13 5.66 -36.18
CA ASP A 59 9.66 4.31 -36.50
C ASP A 59 10.68 3.21 -36.20
N SER A 60 11.80 3.51 -35.56
CA SER A 60 12.75 2.46 -35.16
C SER A 60 12.11 1.62 -34.04
N PRO A 61 11.85 0.31 -34.27
CA PRO A 61 11.20 -0.54 -33.27
C PRO A 61 12.05 -0.77 -32.02
N VAL A 62 13.34 -0.42 -32.08
CA VAL A 62 14.31 -0.59 -30.98
C VAL A 62 14.49 0.71 -30.20
N ALA A 63 14.12 1.88 -30.73
CA ALA A 63 14.41 3.15 -30.06
C ALA A 63 13.52 3.35 -28.81
N VAL A 64 14.16 3.63 -27.67
CA VAL A 64 13.46 4.05 -26.45
C VAL A 64 13.44 5.58 -26.41
N ASN A 65 12.26 6.19 -26.50
CA ASN A 65 12.15 7.64 -26.40
C ASN A 65 12.34 8.11 -24.94
N HIS A 66 13.16 9.13 -24.72
CA HIS A 66 13.41 9.69 -23.39
C HIS A 66 12.10 10.09 -22.66
N SER A 67 11.15 10.70 -23.38
CA SER A 67 9.85 11.08 -22.80
C SER A 67 9.05 9.89 -22.29
N LYS A 68 9.16 8.73 -22.97
CA LYS A 68 8.52 7.48 -22.55
C LYS A 68 9.11 6.97 -21.23
N VAL A 69 10.43 7.04 -21.07
CA VAL A 69 11.08 6.62 -19.81
C VAL A 69 10.66 7.53 -18.66
N LEU A 70 10.71 8.85 -18.88
CA LEU A 70 10.30 9.83 -17.87
C LEU A 70 8.84 9.64 -17.45
N ASN A 71 7.93 9.48 -18.42
CA ASN A 71 6.51 9.25 -18.13
C ASN A 71 6.31 7.95 -17.35
N ALA A 72 6.97 6.85 -17.76
CA ALA A 72 6.87 5.58 -17.06
C ALA A 72 7.35 5.67 -15.60
N VAL A 73 8.48 6.36 -15.37
CA VAL A 73 9.04 6.58 -14.04
C VAL A 73 8.12 7.45 -13.18
N GLN A 74 7.63 8.57 -13.71
CA GLN A 74 6.73 9.47 -13.00
C GLN A 74 5.40 8.81 -12.65
N GLU A 75 4.81 8.07 -13.59
CA GLU A 75 3.55 7.34 -13.36
C GLU A 75 3.73 6.25 -12.31
N ALA A 76 4.84 5.53 -12.34
CA ALA A 76 5.13 4.51 -11.33
C ALA A 76 5.33 5.11 -9.93
N ARG A 77 6.01 6.27 -9.82
CA ARG A 77 6.13 7.02 -8.57
C ARG A 77 4.76 7.45 -8.04
N ARG A 78 3.93 8.07 -8.89
CA ARG A 78 2.55 8.47 -8.53
C ARG A 78 1.70 7.28 -8.11
N ALA A 79 1.86 6.14 -8.76
CA ALA A 79 1.16 4.92 -8.39
C ALA A 79 1.61 4.41 -7.01
N ALA A 80 2.90 4.46 -6.71
CA ALA A 80 3.43 4.09 -5.40
C ALA A 80 2.93 5.02 -4.28
N ASP A 81 2.95 6.34 -4.51
CA ASP A 81 2.45 7.33 -3.54
C ASP A 81 0.94 7.13 -3.27
N ARG A 82 0.15 6.94 -4.33
CA ARG A 82 -1.29 6.64 -4.19
C ARG A 82 -1.54 5.34 -3.44
N ALA A 83 -0.76 4.29 -3.69
CA ALA A 83 -0.93 3.01 -3.00
C ALA A 83 -0.68 3.14 -1.49
N TYR A 84 0.32 3.94 -1.10
CA TYR A 84 0.60 4.23 0.30
C TYR A 84 -0.56 4.97 0.97
N ASP A 85 -1.10 6.00 0.31
CA ASP A 85 -2.22 6.77 0.85
C ASP A 85 -3.52 5.94 0.95
N VAL A 86 -3.81 5.12 -0.06
CA VAL A 86 -4.98 4.22 -0.06
C VAL A 86 -4.92 3.25 1.12
N ALA A 87 -3.77 2.62 1.39
CA ALA A 87 -3.61 1.70 2.51
C ALA A 87 -3.91 2.38 3.88
N LYS A 88 -3.48 3.63 4.04
CA LYS A 88 -3.74 4.41 5.26
C LYS A 88 -5.22 4.78 5.40
N VAL A 89 -5.89 5.09 4.30
CA VAL A 89 -7.34 5.35 4.30
C VAL A 89 -8.10 4.08 4.67
N ASP A 90 -7.75 2.94 4.08
CA ASP A 90 -8.39 1.65 4.36
C ASP A 90 -8.25 1.25 5.84
N GLU A 91 -7.08 1.43 6.45
CA GLU A 91 -6.91 1.16 7.89
C GLU A 91 -7.85 2.02 8.75
N ARG A 92 -7.96 3.31 8.44
CA ARG A 92 -8.85 4.24 9.16
C ARG A 92 -10.32 3.84 9.01
N VAL A 93 -10.74 3.51 7.78
CA VAL A 93 -12.10 3.07 7.49
C VAL A 93 -12.40 1.75 8.20
N ASN A 94 -11.52 0.76 8.10
CA ASN A 94 -11.68 -0.54 8.76
C ASN A 94 -11.78 -0.38 10.28
N ARG A 95 -10.97 0.48 10.89
CA ARG A 95 -11.04 0.77 12.32
C ARG A 95 -12.37 1.43 12.71
N ALA A 96 -12.85 2.38 11.91
CA ALA A 96 -14.13 3.05 12.14
C ALA A 96 -15.30 2.07 12.04
N VAL A 97 -15.33 1.23 11.00
CA VAL A 97 -16.33 0.18 10.79
C VAL A 97 -16.31 -0.83 11.94
N ALA A 98 -15.13 -1.29 12.38
CA ALA A 98 -15.00 -2.20 13.51
C ALA A 98 -15.48 -1.59 14.84
N ALA A 99 -15.23 -0.29 15.06
CA ALA A 99 -15.74 0.42 16.24
C ALA A 99 -17.27 0.53 16.21
N ALA A 100 -17.85 0.91 15.07
CA ALA A 100 -19.29 1.00 14.89
C ALA A 100 -19.98 -0.36 15.10
N ASN A 101 -19.43 -1.44 14.51
CA ASN A 101 -19.95 -2.79 14.68
C ASN A 101 -19.89 -3.27 16.13
N ARG A 102 -18.80 -2.99 16.85
CA ARG A 102 -18.69 -3.30 18.28
C ARG A 102 -19.74 -2.55 19.10
N ALA A 103 -19.94 -1.26 18.84
CA ALA A 103 -20.93 -0.45 19.53
C ALA A 103 -22.37 -0.95 19.27
N ALA A 104 -22.69 -1.24 18.00
CA ALA A 104 -24.00 -1.77 17.62
C ALA A 104 -24.27 -3.13 18.29
N ASN A 105 -23.29 -4.05 18.28
CA ASN A 105 -23.42 -5.35 18.93
C ASN A 105 -23.58 -5.21 20.45
N ALA A 106 -22.81 -4.33 21.09
CA ALA A 106 -22.92 -4.07 22.52
C ALA A 106 -24.29 -3.52 22.91
N ALA A 107 -24.82 -2.56 22.13
CA ALA A 107 -26.16 -2.01 22.33
C ALA A 107 -27.24 -3.11 22.19
N ARG A 108 -27.12 -3.96 21.17
CA ARG A 108 -28.04 -5.07 20.95
C ARG A 108 -28.03 -6.06 22.12
N VAL A 109 -26.85 -6.43 22.62
CA VAL A 109 -26.70 -7.33 23.77
C VAL A 109 -27.24 -6.70 25.05
N ALA A 110 -26.97 -5.41 25.29
CA ALA A 110 -27.47 -4.70 26.46
C ALA A 110 -29.01 -4.63 26.47
N ALA A 111 -29.62 -4.36 25.31
CA ALA A 111 -31.08 -4.37 25.17
C ALA A 111 -31.67 -5.76 25.47
N VAL A 112 -31.11 -6.82 24.90
CA VAL A 112 -31.54 -8.21 25.18
C VAL A 112 -31.40 -8.55 26.67
N LYS A 113 -30.29 -8.15 27.30
CA LYS A 113 -30.05 -8.38 28.73
C LYS A 113 -31.03 -7.61 29.61
N ALA A 114 -31.40 -6.39 29.23
CA ALA A 114 -32.39 -5.60 29.94
C ALA A 114 -33.79 -6.25 29.86
N VAL A 115 -34.19 -6.73 28.68
CA VAL A 115 -35.44 -7.49 28.49
C VAL A 115 -35.45 -8.77 29.34
N GLN A 116 -34.35 -9.53 29.34
CA GLN A 116 -34.24 -10.75 30.16
C GLN A 116 -34.39 -10.47 31.67
N LYS A 117 -33.83 -9.35 32.15
CA LYS A 117 -33.95 -8.93 33.56
C LYS A 117 -35.39 -8.56 33.95
N GLN A 118 -36.19 -8.06 33.01
CA GLN A 118 -37.62 -7.75 33.24
C GLN A 118 -38.50 -8.98 33.21
N ILE A 119 -38.19 -9.97 32.36
CA ILE A 119 -38.96 -11.22 32.26
C ILE A 119 -38.66 -12.18 33.43
N TYR A 120 -37.42 -12.16 33.94
CA TYR A 120 -37.01 -12.99 35.08
C TYR A 120 -36.48 -12.11 36.24
N PRO A 121 -37.36 -11.37 36.95
CA PRO A 121 -36.96 -10.73 38.19
C PRO A 121 -36.66 -11.84 39.19
N ARG A 122 -35.41 -11.90 39.63
CA ARG A 122 -34.89 -12.82 40.65
C ARG A 122 -35.92 -12.98 41.78
N SER A 123 -36.57 -14.15 41.86
CA SER A 123 -37.31 -14.56 43.05
C SER A 123 -36.28 -14.68 44.17
N SER A 124 -36.14 -13.62 44.96
CA SER A 124 -35.30 -13.58 46.15
C SER A 124 -36.20 -13.12 47.28
N ASN A 125 -37.04 -14.04 47.74
CA ASN A 125 -37.77 -13.88 48.99
C ASN A 125 -37.94 -15.23 49.69
N ASP A 126 -36.86 -16.03 49.77
CA ASP A 126 -36.85 -17.25 50.59
C ASP A 126 -35.72 -17.12 51.62
N ASN A 127 -36.04 -16.45 52.73
CA ASN A 127 -35.37 -16.66 54.02
C ASN A 127 -36.39 -16.43 55.12
N ILE A 128 -37.40 -17.30 55.16
CA ILE A 128 -38.22 -17.52 56.35
C ILE A 128 -37.49 -18.60 57.15
N PRO A 129 -37.00 -18.33 58.37
CA PRO A 129 -36.48 -19.39 59.23
C PRO A 129 -37.67 -20.21 59.76
N LEU A 130 -37.72 -21.50 59.42
CA LEU A 130 -38.68 -22.43 60.02
C LEU A 130 -38.23 -22.77 61.46
N PRO A 131 -39.11 -22.65 62.47
CA PRO A 131 -38.86 -23.24 63.78
C PRO A 131 -39.27 -24.72 63.73
N ILE A 132 -38.43 -25.62 64.24
CA ILE A 132 -38.87 -26.98 64.56
C ILE A 132 -38.29 -27.39 65.90
N VAL A 133 -39.25 -27.69 66.78
CA VAL A 133 -39.30 -28.46 68.03
C VAL A 133 -38.13 -29.40 68.30
#